data_AF-A0A969BRI9-F1
#
_entry.id   AF-A0A969BRI9-F1
#
_cell.length_a   1.000
_cell.length_b   1.000
_cell.length_c   1.000
_cell.angle_alpha   90.00
_cell.angle_beta   90.00
_cell.angle_gamma   90.00
#
_symmetry.space_group_name_H-M   'P 1'
#
loop_
_entity.id
_entity.type
_entity.pdbx_description
1 polymer ?
#
loop_
_entity_poly.entity_id
_entity_poly.type
_entity_poly.pdbx_seq_one_letter_code
_entity_poly.pdbx_strand_id
1 'polypeptide(L)'
;NIKKRNASTFALDAGGNTMSGDQAKLWTFLNNANQQWEEVNLGGGNYSYIKRGTKWALDAANGTSGTAVKLLTYNHASANQQWTKVDLGGGFWRLQRRGGAVSLDGMAGGTNGQLTRLLTSSNTDQNQHWSIPNAF
;
A
#
# COMPACT_ATOMS: atom_id res chain seq x y z
N ASN A 1 -1.10 0.45 -10.37
CA ASN A 1 -2.09 1.09 -9.46
C ASN A 1 -2.52 0.08 -8.43
N ILE A 2 -2.84 0.49 -7.20
CA ILE A 2 -3.27 -0.40 -6.11
C ILE A 2 -4.70 -0.01 -5.75
N LYS A 3 -5.71 -0.78 -6.18
CA LYS A 3 -7.14 -0.43 -6.05
C LYS A 3 -7.81 -1.21 -4.93
N LYS A 4 -8.71 -0.58 -4.17
CA LYS A 4 -9.39 -1.22 -3.04
C LYS A 4 -10.45 -2.22 -3.54
N ARG A 5 -10.50 -3.43 -2.98
CA ARG A 5 -11.43 -4.48 -3.43
C ARG A 5 -12.90 -4.09 -3.22
N ASN A 6 -13.25 -3.67 -2.02
CA ASN A 6 -14.64 -3.33 -1.65
C ASN A 6 -15.04 -1.88 -1.96
N ALA A 7 -14.17 -1.12 -2.63
CA ALA A 7 -14.45 0.23 -3.13
C ALA A 7 -13.59 0.49 -4.37
N SER A 8 -13.86 -0.23 -5.46
CA SER A 8 -13.00 -0.32 -6.65
C SER A 8 -12.82 0.98 -7.42
N THR A 9 -13.64 1.99 -7.14
CA THR A 9 -13.49 3.38 -7.60
C THR A 9 -12.43 4.16 -6.83
N PHE A 10 -11.80 3.59 -5.80
CA PHE A 10 -10.72 4.20 -5.02
C PHE A 10 -9.41 3.43 -5.14
N ALA A 11 -8.30 4.17 -5.13
CA ALA A 11 -6.95 3.64 -5.19
C ALA A 11 -6.05 4.24 -4.11
N LEU A 12 -4.97 3.55 -3.80
CA LEU A 12 -3.89 4.06 -2.97
C LEU A 12 -3.20 5.23 -3.68
N ASP A 13 -3.14 6.35 -2.97
CA ASP A 13 -2.73 7.64 -3.48
C ASP A 13 -1.64 8.24 -2.59
N ALA A 14 -0.54 8.65 -3.22
CA ALA A 14 0.63 9.20 -2.56
C ALA A 14 0.55 10.73 -2.32
N GLY A 15 -0.51 11.40 -2.78
CA GLY A 15 -0.61 12.86 -2.88
C GLY A 15 0.07 13.44 -4.11
N GLY A 16 -0.40 14.61 -4.56
CA GLY A 16 0.18 15.34 -5.70
C GLY A 16 1.54 15.95 -5.37
N ASN A 17 1.63 16.67 -4.24
CA ASN A 17 2.85 17.30 -3.73
C ASN A 17 3.42 16.53 -2.54
N THR A 18 3.75 15.26 -2.77
CA THR A 18 4.23 14.35 -1.70
C THR A 18 5.49 14.89 -1.04
N MET A 19 5.46 15.03 0.28
CA MET A 19 6.61 15.29 1.14
C MET A 19 6.97 14.06 1.98
N SER A 20 8.19 14.04 2.51
CA SER A 20 8.61 12.98 3.42
C SER A 20 7.72 12.96 4.66
N GLY A 21 7.16 11.80 4.96
CA GLY A 21 6.31 11.59 6.13
C GLY A 21 4.81 11.75 5.86
N ASP A 22 4.42 12.18 4.65
CA ASP A 22 3.02 12.18 4.23
C ASP A 22 2.43 10.78 4.37
N GLN A 23 1.17 10.73 4.80
CA GLN A 23 0.45 9.47 4.93
C GLN A 23 -0.19 9.06 3.60
N ALA A 24 -0.05 7.79 3.23
CA ALA A 24 -0.75 7.23 2.09
C ALA A 24 -2.25 7.22 2.37
N LYS A 25 -3.04 7.55 1.36
CA LYS A 25 -4.49 7.76 1.47
C LYS A 25 -5.23 7.08 0.34
N LEU A 26 -6.55 7.02 0.44
CA LEU A 26 -7.42 6.70 -0.67
C LEU A 26 -7.82 7.99 -1.40
N TRP A 27 -7.95 7.83 -2.71
CA TRP A 27 -8.56 8.83 -3.56
C TRP A 27 -9.31 8.13 -4.69
N THR A 28 -10.32 8.81 -5.25
CA THR A 28 -11.01 8.36 -6.45
C THR A 28 -9.98 8.03 -7.52
N PHE A 29 -10.08 6.84 -8.08
CA PHE A 29 -9.18 6.33 -9.07
C PHE A 29 -9.37 7.11 -10.38
N LEU A 30 -8.36 7.90 -10.72
CA LEU A 30 -8.30 8.71 -11.94
C LEU A 30 -7.10 8.34 -12.81
N ASN A 31 -6.34 7.31 -12.41
CA ASN A 31 -5.10 6.87 -13.06
C ASN A 31 -3.99 7.95 -13.09
N ASN A 32 -4.06 8.93 -12.20
CA ASN A 32 -3.08 10.01 -12.10
C ASN A 32 -1.71 9.50 -11.61
N ALA A 33 -0.65 10.27 -11.88
CA ALA A 33 0.73 9.89 -11.54
C ALA A 33 0.94 9.59 -10.04
N ASN A 34 0.16 10.20 -9.14
CA ASN A 34 0.19 9.93 -7.70
C ASN A 34 -0.53 8.64 -7.27
N GLN A 35 -1.15 7.91 -8.19
CA GLN A 35 -1.82 6.61 -7.98
C GLN A 35 -1.08 5.46 -8.67
N GLN A 36 0.04 5.77 -9.32
CA GLN A 36 0.89 4.81 -10.02
C GLN A 36 2.04 4.41 -9.10
N TRP A 37 2.23 3.11 -8.96
CA TRP A 37 3.20 2.50 -8.07
C TRP A 37 4.08 1.56 -8.89
N GLU A 38 5.39 1.69 -8.72
CA GLU A 38 6.39 0.73 -9.18
C GLU A 38 6.55 -0.34 -8.10
N GLU A 39 6.34 -1.61 -8.48
CA GLU A 39 6.54 -2.76 -7.64
C GLU A 39 7.95 -3.30 -7.87
N VAL A 40 8.83 -3.16 -6.88
CA VAL A 40 10.21 -3.64 -6.94
C VAL A 40 10.30 -4.97 -6.20
N ASN A 41 10.62 -6.05 -6.92
CA ASN A 41 10.84 -7.37 -6.33
C ASN A 41 12.19 -7.40 -5.59
N LEU A 42 12.16 -7.69 -4.29
CA LEU A 42 13.33 -7.77 -3.42
C LEU A 42 13.76 -9.20 -3.11
N GLY A 43 13.09 -10.19 -3.72
CA GLY A 43 13.30 -11.61 -3.46
C GLY A 43 12.55 -12.14 -2.23
N GLY A 44 12.41 -13.46 -2.14
CA GLY A 44 11.75 -14.14 -1.02
C GLY A 44 10.29 -13.72 -0.80
N GLY A 45 9.60 -13.29 -1.86
CA GLY A 45 8.20 -12.83 -1.80
C GLY A 45 8.01 -11.43 -1.22
N ASN A 46 9.08 -10.66 -1.03
CA ASN A 46 9.01 -9.28 -0.53
C ASN A 46 9.15 -8.27 -1.66
N TYR A 47 8.40 -7.18 -1.56
CA TYR A 47 8.33 -6.11 -2.54
C TYR A 47 8.41 -4.75 -1.87
N SER A 48 8.92 -3.76 -2.60
CA SER A 48 8.70 -2.34 -2.28
C SER A 48 7.74 -1.73 -3.29
N TYR A 49 6.95 -0.76 -2.82
CA TYR A 49 6.00 -0.01 -3.65
C TYR A 49 6.39 1.45 -3.65
N ILE A 50 6.92 1.92 -4.78
CA ILE A 50 7.46 3.27 -4.95
C ILE A 50 6.49 4.07 -5.81
N LYS A 51 6.11 5.28 -5.39
CA LYS A 51 5.32 6.19 -6.23
C LYS A 51 6.12 6.45 -7.51
N ARG A 52 5.53 6.08 -8.65
CA ARG A 52 6.21 6.09 -9.96
C ARG A 52 6.84 7.45 -10.26
N GLY A 53 8.07 7.42 -10.77
CA GLY A 53 8.83 8.62 -11.12
C GLY A 53 9.31 9.43 -9.92
N THR A 54 9.29 8.87 -8.72
CA THR A 54 9.78 9.53 -7.50
C THR A 54 10.58 8.55 -6.63
N LYS A 55 11.11 9.05 -5.51
CA LYS A 55 11.81 8.24 -4.49
C LYS A 55 10.93 7.87 -3.29
N TRP A 56 9.61 8.08 -3.36
CA TRP A 56 8.72 7.91 -2.21
C TRP A 56 8.15 6.48 -2.16
N ALA A 57 8.52 5.71 -1.14
CA ALA A 57 8.07 4.34 -0.93
C ALA A 57 7.06 4.23 0.22
N LEU A 58 6.13 3.26 0.12
CA LEU A 58 5.26 2.88 1.23
C LEU A 58 6.08 2.33 2.40
N ASP A 59 5.92 2.94 3.57
CA ASP A 59 6.66 2.63 4.77
C ASP A 59 5.69 2.32 5.93
N ALA A 60 5.85 1.13 6.51
CA ALA A 60 5.06 0.62 7.63
C ALA A 60 5.53 1.14 9.00
N ALA A 61 6.59 1.94 9.08
CA ALA A 61 7.16 2.52 10.31
C ALA A 61 7.46 1.52 11.45
N ASN A 62 7.85 0.28 11.11
CA ASN A 62 7.98 -0.85 12.05
C ASN A 62 6.71 -1.09 12.88
N GLY A 63 5.57 -0.65 12.36
CA GLY A 63 4.35 -0.43 13.11
C GLY A 63 3.58 -1.70 13.45
N THR A 64 2.69 -1.53 14.41
CA THR A 64 1.64 -2.48 14.79
C THR A 64 0.27 -1.96 14.34
N SER A 65 -0.79 -2.69 14.69
CA SER A 65 -2.17 -2.29 14.40
C SER A 65 -2.46 -0.84 14.84
N GLY A 66 -3.08 -0.06 13.96
CA GLY A 66 -3.34 1.37 14.14
C GLY A 66 -2.24 2.30 13.61
N THR A 67 -1.05 1.79 13.28
CA THR A 67 0.05 2.63 12.80
C THR A 67 -0.25 3.21 11.42
N ALA A 68 0.01 4.51 11.22
CA ALA A 68 -0.10 5.16 9.92
C ALA A 68 0.91 4.59 8.91
N VAL A 69 0.49 4.35 7.67
CA VAL A 69 1.39 4.00 6.56
C VAL A 69 1.84 5.26 5.84
N LYS A 70 3.15 5.51 5.85
CA LYS A 70 3.74 6.77 5.39
C LYS A 70 4.50 6.61 4.07
N LEU A 71 4.91 7.75 3.52
CA LEU A 71 5.75 7.87 2.34
C LEU A 71 7.11 8.40 2.77
N LEU A 72 8.13 7.56 2.65
CA LEU A 72 9.52 7.92 3.00
C LEU A 72 10.43 7.68 1.81
N THR A 73 11.64 8.25 1.85
CA THR A 73 12.63 8.02 0.80
C THR A 73 12.95 6.52 0.73
N TYR A 74 12.93 5.98 -0.48
CA TYR A 74 13.17 4.57 -0.75
C TYR A 74 14.55 4.14 -0.23
N ASN A 75 14.55 3.05 0.53
CA ASN A 75 15.72 2.37 1.02
C ASN A 75 15.47 0.85 0.95
N HIS A 76 16.11 0.18 0.01
CA HIS A 76 15.98 -1.27 -0.19
C HIS A 76 16.32 -2.10 1.06
N ALA A 77 17.19 -1.60 1.94
CA ALA A 77 17.57 -2.27 3.19
C ALA A 77 16.55 -2.06 4.32
N SER A 78 15.61 -1.11 4.18
CA SER A 78 14.61 -0.82 5.21
C SER A 78 13.51 -1.90 5.21
N ALA A 79 13.50 -2.75 6.24
CA ALA A 79 12.44 -3.74 6.42
C ALA A 79 11.02 -3.13 6.53
N ASN A 80 10.92 -1.84 6.88
CA ASN A 80 9.64 -1.13 6.95
C ASN A 80 9.05 -0.83 5.58
N GLN A 81 9.88 -0.82 4.54
CA GLN A 81 9.46 -0.57 3.15
C GLN A 81 9.32 -1.87 2.35
N GLN A 82 9.39 -3.01 3.04
CA GLN A 82 9.24 -4.32 2.45
C GLN A 82 7.91 -4.93 2.86
N TRP A 83 7.19 -5.37 1.85
CA TRP A 83 5.84 -5.89 1.97
C TRP A 83 5.80 -7.29 1.38
N THR A 84 5.32 -8.25 2.15
CA THR A 84 4.97 -9.56 1.63
C THR A 84 3.62 -9.45 0.90
N LYS A 85 3.62 -9.73 -0.40
CA LYS A 85 2.42 -9.69 -1.25
C LYS A 85 1.69 -11.04 -1.13
N VAL A 86 0.70 -11.11 -0.27
CA VAL A 86 -0.05 -12.34 0.03
C VAL A 86 -1.22 -12.47 -0.94
N ASP A 87 -1.25 -13.52 -1.75
CA ASP A 87 -2.36 -13.84 -2.66
C ASP A 87 -3.59 -14.33 -1.87
N LEU A 88 -4.76 -13.75 -2.17
CA LEU A 88 -6.05 -14.10 -1.58
C LEU A 88 -6.97 -14.78 -2.59
N GLY A 89 -6.49 -15.03 -3.81
CA GLY A 89 -7.27 -15.54 -4.93
C GLY A 89 -8.11 -14.47 -5.63
N GLY A 90 -8.53 -14.76 -6.86
CA GLY A 90 -9.41 -13.89 -7.64
C GLY A 90 -8.79 -12.55 -8.04
N GLY A 91 -7.45 -12.45 -8.08
CA GLY A 91 -6.75 -11.22 -8.44
C GLY A 91 -6.73 -10.16 -7.34
N PHE A 92 -6.76 -10.60 -6.08
CA PHE A 92 -6.64 -9.72 -4.92
C PHE A 92 -5.51 -10.16 -4.01
N TRP A 93 -4.83 -9.18 -3.43
CA TRP A 93 -3.70 -9.38 -2.54
C TRP A 93 -3.85 -8.55 -1.28
N ARG A 94 -3.20 -9.02 -0.22
CA ARG A 94 -2.92 -8.23 0.99
C ARG A 94 -1.44 -7.85 1.00
N LEU A 95 -1.15 -6.60 1.35
CA LEU A 95 0.23 -6.14 1.56
C LEU A 95 0.57 -6.27 3.05
N GLN A 96 1.19 -7.39 3.42
CA GLN A 96 1.62 -7.63 4.79
C GLN A 96 2.97 -6.97 5.02
N ARG A 97 3.16 -6.31 6.17
CA ARG A 97 4.48 -5.85 6.58
C ARG A 97 5.44 -7.04 6.68
N ARG A 98 6.66 -6.94 6.13
CA ARG A 98 7.66 -8.02 6.20
C ARG A 98 7.88 -8.49 7.64
N GLY A 99 7.77 -9.80 7.85
CA GLY A 99 7.95 -10.44 9.16
C GLY A 99 6.92 -10.08 10.23
N GLY A 100 5.86 -9.34 9.90
CA GLY A 100 4.81 -8.92 10.83
C GLY A 100 3.46 -9.58 10.59
N ALA A 101 2.53 -9.40 11.53
CA ALA A 101 1.15 -9.88 11.46
C ALA A 101 0.13 -8.75 11.18
N VAL A 102 0.57 -7.69 10.50
CA VAL A 102 -0.27 -6.53 10.14
C VAL A 102 -0.12 -6.19 8.66
N SER A 103 -1.16 -5.59 8.08
CA SER A 103 -1.25 -5.28 6.66
C SER A 103 -1.81 -3.89 6.39
N LEU A 104 -1.55 -3.39 5.18
CA LEU A 104 -2.15 -2.16 4.68
C LEU A 104 -3.68 -2.27 4.67
N ASP A 105 -4.32 -1.43 5.47
CA ASP A 105 -5.75 -1.29 5.66
C ASP A 105 -6.22 0.07 5.14
N GLY A 106 -7.18 0.03 4.22
CA GLY A 106 -7.81 1.22 3.66
C GLY A 106 -8.99 1.74 4.50
N MET A 107 -9.28 1.15 5.66
CA MET A 107 -10.51 1.36 6.45
C MET A 107 -11.80 1.05 5.67
N ALA A 108 -12.97 1.13 6.32
CA ALA A 108 -14.26 0.87 5.69
C ALA A 108 -14.59 1.90 4.59
N GLY A 109 -15.28 1.46 3.52
CA GLY A 109 -15.74 2.35 2.44
C GLY A 109 -14.62 2.97 1.60
N GLY A 110 -14.81 4.20 1.13
CA GLY A 110 -13.82 4.96 0.39
C GLY A 110 -14.26 6.41 0.22
N THR A 111 -13.41 7.34 0.65
CA THR A 111 -13.59 8.80 0.49
C THR A 111 -12.24 9.42 0.13
N ASN A 112 -12.26 10.52 -0.63
CA ASN A 112 -11.05 11.27 -0.94
C ASN A 112 -10.39 11.77 0.34
N GLY A 113 -9.11 11.45 0.52
CA GLY A 113 -8.35 11.82 1.72
C GLY A 113 -8.40 10.79 2.83
N GLN A 114 -9.12 9.68 2.68
CA GLN A 114 -9.21 8.63 3.70
C GLN A 114 -7.84 8.00 3.95
N LEU A 115 -7.31 8.21 5.15
CA LEU A 115 -5.96 7.79 5.51
C LEU A 115 -5.85 6.27 5.68
N THR A 116 -4.75 5.68 5.20
CA THR A 116 -4.48 4.25 5.38
C THR A 116 -3.70 3.97 6.66
N ARG A 117 -3.82 2.76 7.18
CA ARG A 117 -3.12 2.32 8.40
C ARG A 117 -2.69 0.87 8.30
N LEU A 118 -1.97 0.40 9.29
CA LEU A 118 -1.78 -1.02 9.54
C LEU A 118 -2.94 -1.54 10.38
N LEU A 119 -3.42 -2.74 10.04
CA LEU A 119 -4.36 -3.49 10.86
C LEU A 119 -3.92 -4.94 10.94
N THR A 120 -4.32 -5.66 11.99
CA THR A 120 -4.06 -7.11 12.12
C THR A 120 -4.50 -7.82 10.84
N SER A 121 -3.57 -8.58 10.28
CA SER A 121 -3.73 -9.29 9.02
C SER A 121 -4.96 -10.19 9.04
N SER A 122 -5.84 -10.02 8.05
CA SER A 122 -7.01 -10.87 7.86
C SER A 122 -7.18 -11.21 6.38
N ASN A 123 -7.57 -12.46 6.10
CA ASN A 123 -7.90 -12.91 4.76
C ASN A 123 -9.39 -12.72 4.42
N THR A 124 -10.20 -12.25 5.37
CA THR A 124 -11.65 -11.99 5.19
C THR A 124 -12.00 -10.50 5.28
N ASP A 125 -11.11 -9.67 5.83
CA ASP A 125 -11.30 -8.23 5.91
C ASP A 125 -10.98 -7.56 4.57
N GLN A 126 -12.04 -7.26 3.80
CA GLN A 126 -11.89 -6.65 2.48
C GLN A 126 -11.28 -5.25 2.48
N ASN A 127 -11.15 -4.59 3.64
CA ASN A 127 -10.44 -3.32 3.72
C ASN A 127 -8.92 -3.47 3.52
N GLN A 128 -8.40 -4.69 3.67
CA GLN A 128 -6.99 -5.05 3.46
C GLN A 128 -6.72 -5.67 2.08
N HIS A 129 -7.76 -5.78 1.24
CA HIS A 129 -7.69 -6.49 -0.03
C HIS A 129 -7.55 -5.49 -1.18
N TRP A 130 -6.51 -5.68 -1.98
CA TRP A 130 -6.12 -4.77 -3.04
C TRP A 130 -6.01 -5.51 -4.37
N SER A 131 -6.54 -4.92 -5.43
CA SER A 131 -6.20 -5.32 -6.80
C SER A 131 -4.88 -4.64 -7.18
N ILE A 132 -3.87 -5.45 -7.47
CA ILE A 132 -2.53 -5.03 -7.85
C ILE A 132 -2.23 -5.70 -9.20
N PRO A 133 -2.28 -4.97 -10.33
CA PRO A 133 -1.95 -5.56 -11.62
C PRO A 133 -0.51 -6.06 -11.59
N ASN A 134 -0.25 -7.16 -12.30
CA ASN A 134 1.11 -7.68 -12.46
C ASN A 134 2.00 -6.57 -13.01
N ALA A 135 3.22 -6.45 -12.47
CA ALA A 135 4.23 -5.55 -13.02
C ALA A 135 4.51 -5.96 -14.48
N PHE A 136 4.52 -4.98 -15.38
CA PHE A 136 5.01 -5.14 -16.76
C PHE A 136 6.53 -5.08 -16.77
#